data_AF-A0A7C2TKP3-F1
#
_entry.id   AF-A0A7C2TKP3-F1
#
_cell.length_a   1.000
_cell.length_b   1.000
_cell.length_c   1.000
_cell.angle_alpha   90.00
_cell.angle_beta   90.00
_cell.angle_gamma   90.00
#
_symmetry.space_group_name_H-M   'P 1'
#
loop_
_entity.id
_entity.type
_entity.pdbx_description
1 polymer ?
#
loop_
_entity_poly.entity_id
_entity_poly.type
_entity_poly.pdbx_seq_one_letter_code
_entity_poly.pdbx_strand_id
1 'polypeptide(L)'
;MSSRIERELFATQIRYLLGDDDDDRLAAIEALVTRTWDPAWDPDELIGQDGLPAIVTCLDDKDPRIRSAAAELLKAISEHGEGDAVVLADALP
;
A
#
# COMPACT_ATOMS: atom_id res chain seq x y z
N MET A 1 13.44 12.79 2.18
CA MET A 1 12.83 13.62 1.12
C MET A 1 12.92 12.84 -0.18
N SER A 2 11.83 12.17 -0.57
CA SER A 2 11.79 11.26 -1.72
C SER A 2 12.05 12.00 -3.03
N SER A 3 12.79 11.34 -3.93
CA SER A 3 13.03 11.84 -5.27
C SER A 3 11.74 11.91 -6.07
N ARG A 4 11.70 12.77 -7.10
CA ARG A 4 10.54 12.87 -8.00
C ARG A 4 10.17 11.53 -8.63
N ILE A 5 11.17 10.70 -8.94
CA ILE A 5 10.97 9.38 -9.55
C ILE A 5 10.29 8.42 -8.56
N GLU A 6 10.73 8.39 -7.30
CA GLU A 6 10.09 7.55 -6.27
C GLU A 6 8.63 7.96 -6.07
N ARG A 7 8.35 9.26 -6.02
CA ARG A 7 6.98 9.77 -5.86
C ARG A 7 6.07 9.35 -7.02
N GLU A 8 6.53 9.52 -8.26
CA GLU A 8 5.79 9.09 -9.46
C GLU A 8 5.58 7.57 -9.51
N LEU A 9 6.55 6.80 -9.00
CA LEU A 9 6.46 5.35 -8.91
C LEU A 9 5.39 4.92 -7.90
N PHE A 10 5.36 5.53 -6.71
CA PHE A 10 4.29 5.29 -5.71
C PHE A 10 2.91 5.59 -6.30
N ALA A 11 2.72 6.75 -6.92
CA ALA A 11 1.45 7.12 -7.55
C ALA A 11 0.99 6.10 -8.60
N THR A 12 1.95 5.55 -9.35
CA THR A 12 1.66 4.55 -10.38
C THR A 12 1.26 3.21 -9.78
N GLN A 13 1.95 2.76 -8.72
CA GLN A 13 1.61 1.52 -8.04
C GLN A 13 0.26 1.61 -7.34
N ILE A 14 -0.04 2.73 -6.67
CA ILE A 14 -1.35 2.97 -6.05
C ILE A 14 -2.46 2.90 -7.10
N ARG A 15 -2.23 3.47 -8.30
CA ARG A 15 -3.19 3.34 -9.41
C ARG A 15 -3.36 1.88 -9.85
N TYR A 16 -2.27 1.12 -9.91
CA TYR A 16 -2.31 -0.28 -10.32
C TYR A 16 -3.00 -1.18 -9.29
N LEU A 17 -2.94 -0.86 -7.99
CA LEU A 17 -3.74 -1.55 -6.96
C LEU A 17 -5.25 -1.47 -7.23
N LEU A 18 -5.71 -0.46 -7.96
CA LEU A 18 -7.11 -0.24 -8.30
C LEU A 18 -7.45 -0.64 -9.75
N GLY A 19 -6.52 -1.31 -10.44
CA GLY A 19 -6.70 -1.74 -11.83
C GLY A 19 -7.58 -2.98 -11.97
N ASP A 20 -8.19 -3.15 -13.14
CA ASP A 20 -9.06 -4.30 -13.45
C ASP A 20 -8.28 -5.63 -13.58
N ASP A 21 -6.99 -5.58 -13.89
CA ASP A 21 -6.14 -6.75 -14.08
C ASP A 21 -5.54 -7.24 -12.75
N ASP A 22 -5.84 -8.49 -12.39
CA ASP A 22 -5.40 -9.11 -11.15
C ASP A 22 -3.86 -9.23 -11.07
N ASP A 23 -3.17 -9.45 -12.20
CA ASP A 23 -1.71 -9.54 -12.23
C ASP A 23 -1.06 -8.17 -12.00
N ASP A 24 -1.66 -7.08 -12.51
CA ASP A 24 -1.20 -5.71 -12.25
C ASP A 24 -1.38 -5.34 -10.77
N ARG A 25 -2.55 -5.67 -10.18
CA ARG A 25 -2.80 -5.44 -8.75
C ARG A 25 -1.81 -6.22 -7.89
N LEU A 26 -1.58 -7.49 -8.21
CA LEU A 26 -0.64 -8.34 -7.48
C LEU A 26 0.80 -7.81 -7.58
N ALA A 27 1.26 -7.48 -8.78
CA ALA A 27 2.61 -6.94 -8.98
C ALA A 27 2.81 -5.61 -8.22
N ALA A 28 1.78 -4.76 -8.21
CA ALA A 28 1.82 -3.50 -7.47
C ALA A 28 1.94 -3.72 -5.95
N ILE A 29 1.13 -4.62 -5.38
CA ILE A 29 1.13 -4.85 -3.93
C ILE A 29 2.38 -5.59 -3.47
N GLU A 30 2.87 -6.58 -4.22
CA GLU A 30 4.12 -7.28 -3.91
C GLU A 30 5.32 -6.34 -3.98
N ALA A 31 5.33 -5.42 -4.95
CA ALA A 31 6.38 -4.42 -5.04
C ALA A 31 6.36 -3.44 -3.85
N LEU A 32 5.18 -3.12 -3.30
CA LEU A 32 5.06 -2.30 -2.09
C LEU A 32 5.50 -3.08 -0.84
N VAL A 33 5.06 -4.34 -0.70
CA VAL A 33 5.48 -5.21 0.41
C VAL A 33 7.00 -5.40 0.42
N THR A 34 7.62 -5.63 -0.72
CA THR A 34 9.09 -5.81 -0.82
C THR A 34 9.85 -4.61 -0.26
N ARG A 35 9.30 -3.40 -0.37
CA ARG A 35 9.94 -2.18 0.15
C ARG A 35 9.88 -2.07 1.66
N THR A 36 8.92 -2.70 2.31
CA THR A 36 8.80 -2.67 3.77
C THR A 36 9.97 -3.37 4.46
N TRP A 37 10.71 -4.20 3.72
CA TRP A 37 11.91 -4.88 4.20
C TRP A 37 13.15 -3.99 4.17
N ASP A 38 13.09 -2.81 3.53
CA ASP A 38 14.17 -1.83 3.59
C ASP A 38 14.21 -1.19 4.99
N PRO A 39 15.35 -1.19 5.71
CA PRO A 39 15.47 -0.52 7.00
C PRO A 39 15.21 0.99 6.96
N ALA A 40 15.28 1.60 5.78
CA ALA A 40 14.93 3.01 5.55
C ALA A 40 13.46 3.19 5.10
N TRP A 41 12.64 2.15 5.17
CA TRP A 41 11.22 2.21 4.85
C TRP A 41 10.52 3.29 5.69
N ASP A 42 9.78 4.15 4.98
CA ASP A 42 8.97 5.22 5.54
C ASP A 42 7.63 5.23 4.80
N PRO A 43 6.50 4.97 5.50
CA PRO A 43 5.19 4.91 4.88
C PRO A 43 4.61 6.30 4.55
N ASP A 44 5.21 7.41 4.97
CA ASP A 44 4.62 8.75 4.86
C ASP A 44 4.27 9.13 3.42
N GLU A 45 5.10 8.79 2.44
CA GLU A 45 4.82 9.09 1.03
C GLU A 45 3.64 8.26 0.51
N LEU A 46 3.53 6.99 0.93
CA LEU A 46 2.42 6.11 0.55
C LEU A 46 1.11 6.61 1.17
N ILE A 47 1.14 7.01 2.45
CA ILE A 47 0.00 7.57 3.17
C ILE A 47 -0.42 8.91 2.54
N GLY A 48 0.53 9.81 2.29
CA GLY A 48 0.28 11.13 1.72
C GLY A 48 -0.21 11.13 0.27
N GLN A 49 -0.18 9.98 -0.42
CA GLN A 49 -0.69 9.78 -1.78
C GLN A 49 -1.98 8.95 -1.83
N ASP A 50 -2.75 8.91 -0.74
CA ASP A 50 -4.00 8.13 -0.64
C ASP A 50 -3.79 6.61 -0.83
N GLY A 51 -2.62 6.10 -0.44
CA GLY A 51 -2.31 4.68 -0.52
C GLY A 51 -3.16 3.81 0.42
N LEU A 52 -3.51 4.33 1.61
CA LEU A 52 -4.27 3.57 2.62
C LEU A 52 -5.65 3.10 2.11
N PRO A 53 -6.53 3.96 1.55
CA PRO A 53 -7.79 3.51 0.97
C PRO A 53 -7.64 2.44 -0.12
N ALA A 54 -6.61 2.56 -0.98
CA ALA A 54 -6.36 1.58 -2.02
C ALA A 54 -5.96 0.22 -1.44
N ILE A 55 -5.10 0.21 -0.42
CA ILE A 55 -4.66 -1.02 0.26
C ILE A 55 -5.80 -1.67 1.05
N VAL A 56 -6.66 -0.87 1.70
CA VAL A 56 -7.87 -1.38 2.37
C VAL A 56 -8.79 -2.07 1.36
N THR A 57 -8.98 -1.49 0.18
CA THR A 57 -9.77 -2.13 -0.90
C THR A 57 -9.20 -3.50 -1.28
N CYS A 58 -7.87 -3.66 -1.29
CA CYS A 58 -7.21 -4.93 -1.58
C CYS A 58 -7.47 -6.03 -0.52
N LEU A 59 -7.96 -5.70 0.68
CA LEU A 59 -8.37 -6.72 1.67
C LEU A 59 -9.60 -7.51 1.22
N ASP A 60 -10.43 -6.94 0.34
CA ASP A 60 -11.61 -7.59 -0.24
C ASP A 60 -11.34 -8.16 -1.65
N ASP A 61 -10.08 -8.20 -2.08
CA ASP A 61 -9.73 -8.71 -3.40
C ASP A 61 -10.10 -10.19 -3.58
N LYS A 62 -10.45 -10.57 -4.81
CA LYS A 62 -10.76 -11.95 -5.17
C LYS A 62 -9.54 -12.85 -5.02
N ASP A 63 -8.35 -12.35 -5.33
CA ASP A 63 -7.11 -13.12 -5.21
C ASP A 63 -6.65 -13.18 -3.73
N PRO A 64 -6.54 -14.38 -3.13
CA PRO A 64 -6.05 -14.53 -1.76
C PRO A 64 -4.63 -13.99 -1.53
N ARG A 65 -3.78 -13.97 -2.56
CA ARG A 65 -2.41 -13.44 -2.48
C ARG A 65 -2.43 -11.94 -2.27
N ILE A 66 -3.30 -11.23 -3.00
CA ILE A 66 -3.49 -9.79 -2.85
C ILE A 66 -4.01 -9.47 -1.44
N ARG A 67 -5.02 -10.20 -0.95
CA ARG A 67 -5.52 -10.02 0.42
C ARG A 67 -4.44 -10.20 1.48
N SER A 68 -3.60 -11.24 1.34
CA SER A 68 -2.49 -11.50 2.26
C SER A 68 -1.45 -10.39 2.24
N ALA A 69 -1.07 -9.93 1.03
CA ALA A 69 -0.10 -8.85 0.86
C ALA A 69 -0.63 -7.52 1.40
N ALA A 70 -1.92 -7.23 1.25
CA ALA A 70 -2.56 -6.04 1.81
C ALA A 70 -2.49 -6.04 3.34
N ALA A 71 -2.83 -7.16 3.97
CA ALA A 71 -2.72 -7.31 5.42
C ALA A 71 -1.28 -7.15 5.93
N GLU A 72 -0.31 -7.72 5.21
CA GLU A 72 1.13 -7.57 5.53
C GLU A 72 1.58 -6.11 5.41
N LEU A 73 1.18 -5.42 4.35
CA LEU A 73 1.52 -4.02 4.12
C LEU A 73 0.92 -3.11 5.19
N LEU A 74 -0.35 -3.29 5.56
CA LEU A 74 -1.00 -2.53 6.63
C LEU A 74 -0.35 -2.77 8.00
N LYS A 75 0.06 -4.01 8.27
CA LYS A 75 0.84 -4.32 9.47
C LYS A 75 2.17 -3.56 9.48
N ALA A 76 2.91 -3.60 8.37
CA ALA A 76 4.20 -2.90 8.27
C ALA A 76 4.04 -1.37 8.42
N ILE A 77 2.99 -0.79 7.84
CA ILE A 77 2.63 0.62 8.02
C ILE A 77 2.34 0.93 9.49
N SER A 78 1.60 0.06 10.19
CA SER A 78 1.29 0.24 11.62
C SER A 78 2.53 0.11 12.51
N GLU A 79 3.54 -0.67 12.10
CA GLU A 79 4.79 -0.86 12.84
C GLU A 79 5.78 0.30 12.65
N HIS A 80 5.72 1.02 11.53
CA HIS A 80 6.66 2.10 11.16
C HIS A 80 6.05 3.51 11.17
N GLY A 81 4.74 3.64 11.04
CA GLY A 81 4.01 4.91 10.97
C GLY A 81 3.04 5.10 12.13
N GLU A 82 2.54 6.33 12.27
CA GLU A 82 1.51 6.71 13.25
C GLU A 82 0.29 5.77 13.13
N GLY A 83 0.14 4.85 14.09
CA GLY A 83 -0.95 3.84 14.09
C GLY A 83 -2.36 4.43 13.93
N ASP A 84 -2.53 5.72 14.20
CA ASP A 84 -3.77 6.48 13.99
C ASP A 84 -4.19 6.54 12.51
N ALA A 85 -3.24 6.56 11.55
CA ALA A 85 -3.55 6.63 10.13
C ALA A 85 -4.27 5.36 9.63
N VAL A 86 -3.86 4.19 10.13
CA VAL A 86 -4.49 2.90 9.79
C VAL A 86 -5.88 2.79 10.44
N VAL A 87 -6.03 3.27 11.67
CA VAL A 87 -7.32 3.31 12.39
C VAL A 87 -8.35 4.20 11.66
N LEU A 88 -7.93 5.28 11.01
CA LEU A 88 -8.83 6.13 10.23
C LEU A 88 -9.26 5.50 8.90
N ALA A 89 -8.43 4.65 8.30
CA ALA A 89 -8.76 4.00 7.02
C ALA A 89 -9.87 2.94 7.17
N ASP A 90 -9.90 2.22 8.30
CA ASP A 90 -10.98 1.27 8.65
C ASP A 90 -12.32 1.98 8.98
N ALA A 91 -12.27 3.29 9.26
CA ALA A 91 -13.45 4.11 9.55
C ALA A 91 -14.12 4.70 8.29
N LEU A 92 -13.63 4.39 7.08
CA LEU A 92 -14.26 4.81 5.84
C LEU A 92 -15.49 3.90 5.55
N PRO A 93 -16.68 4.51 5.30
CA PRO A 93 -17.95 3.79 5.17
C PRO A 93 -18.10 2.95 3.89
#